data_AF-A0A0T6BAJ9-F1
#
_entry.id   AF-A0A0T6BAJ9-F1
#
_cell.length_a   1.000
_cell.length_b   1.000
_cell.length_c   1.000
_cell.angle_alpha   90.00
_cell.angle_beta   90.00
_cell.angle_gamma   90.00
#
_symmetry.space_group_name_H-M   'P 1'
#
loop_
_entity.id
_entity.type
_entity.pdbx_description
1 polymer ?
#
loop_
_entity_poly.entity_id
_entity_poly.type
_entity_poly.pdbx_seq_one_letter_code
_entity_poly.pdbx_strand_id
1 'polypeptide(L)'
;MGLCKCPKRKVTNQFCFEHRVNVCEHCMVTNHSKCIIQSYLQWLQDSDYNPICELCMKELNFEDCIRLTCYHVFHWSCLDNYSRQLPSTTAPAGYTCPSCRAALFPPANLVSPVADVLREKLAGVNWARAGLGLPLLSDDRE
;
A
#
# COMPACT_ATOMS: atom_id res chain seq x y z
N MET A 1 14.51 16.11 4.34
CA MET A 1 13.05 16.30 4.48
C MET A 1 12.63 17.48 3.60
N GLY A 2 11.50 17.37 2.91
CA GLY A 2 10.96 18.41 2.02
C GLY A 2 9.50 18.72 2.32
N LEU A 3 8.93 19.70 1.61
CA LEU A 3 7.52 20.05 1.70
C LEU A 3 6.78 19.46 0.50
N CYS A 4 5.64 18.80 0.75
CA CYS A 4 4.76 18.38 -0.32
C CYS A 4 4.27 19.60 -1.12
N LYS A 5 4.16 19.44 -2.44
CA LYS A 5 3.74 20.51 -3.36
C LYS A 5 2.24 20.82 -3.34
N CYS A 6 1.44 20.06 -2.58
CA CYS A 6 0.01 20.32 -2.45
C CYS A 6 -0.29 21.52 -1.53
N PRO A 7 -1.52 22.07 -1.55
CA PRO A 7 -1.90 23.22 -0.72
C PRO A 7 -1.67 23.01 0.78
N LYS A 8 -1.73 21.75 1.27
CA LYS A 8 -1.49 21.42 2.68
C LYS A 8 -0.03 21.60 3.11
N ARG A 9 0.93 21.66 2.17
CA ARG A 9 2.38 21.86 2.39
C ARG A 9 2.96 21.06 3.56
N LYS A 10 2.53 19.80 3.73
CA LYS A 10 3.00 18.95 4.83
C LYS A 10 4.48 18.61 4.63
N VAL A 11 5.24 18.63 5.73
CA VAL A 11 6.62 18.09 5.75
C VAL A 11 6.55 16.59 5.48
N THR A 12 7.46 16.10 4.63
CA THR A 12 7.54 14.70 4.24
C THR A 12 8.98 14.35 3.92
N ASN A 13 9.35 13.08 4.13
CA ASN A 13 10.59 12.49 3.61
C ASN A 13 10.32 11.64 2.36
N GLN A 14 9.08 11.58 1.87
CA GLN A 14 8.66 10.75 0.76
C GLN A 14 8.64 11.54 -0.55
N PHE A 15 9.06 10.86 -1.61
CA PHE A 15 9.27 11.44 -2.92
C PHE A 15 8.68 10.53 -3.99
N CYS A 16 7.92 11.11 -4.91
CA CYS A 16 7.40 10.39 -6.07
C CYS A 16 8.45 10.39 -7.18
N PHE A 17 8.89 9.21 -7.59
CA PHE A 17 9.96 9.06 -8.57
C PHE A 17 9.48 9.41 -9.99
N GLU A 18 8.22 9.09 -10.30
CA GLU A 18 7.58 9.43 -11.58
C GLU A 18 7.45 10.94 -11.79
N HIS A 19 6.91 11.65 -10.80
CA HIS A 19 6.60 13.08 -10.92
C HIS A 19 7.72 13.98 -10.40
N ARG A 20 8.75 13.41 -9.77
CA ARG A 20 9.92 14.11 -9.21
C ARG A 20 9.54 15.22 -8.23
N VAL A 21 8.62 14.91 -7.32
CA VAL A 21 8.13 15.83 -6.29
C VAL A 21 8.04 15.18 -4.92
N ASN A 22 8.19 15.98 -3.86
CA ASN A 22 7.88 15.56 -2.49
C ASN A 22 6.37 15.35 -2.34
N VAL A 23 5.96 14.24 -1.72
CA VAL A 23 4.56 13.83 -1.60
C VAL A 23 4.20 13.51 -0.15
N CYS A 24 3.09 14.03 0.36
CA CYS A 24 2.54 13.63 1.66
C CYS A 24 1.50 12.52 1.46
N GLU A 25 1.21 11.75 2.51
CA GLU A 25 0.30 10.59 2.45
C GLU A 25 -1.10 10.92 1.88
N HIS A 26 -1.62 12.13 2.11
CA HIS A 26 -2.88 12.55 1.49
C HIS A 26 -2.79 12.57 -0.04
N CYS A 27 -1.69 13.07 -0.59
CA CYS A 27 -1.47 13.07 -2.03
C CYS A 27 -1.13 11.68 -2.56
N MET A 28 -0.50 10.83 -1.74
CA MET A 28 -0.26 9.42 -2.10
C MET A 28 -1.56 8.69 -2.39
N VAL A 29 -2.61 8.94 -1.60
CA VAL A 29 -3.89 8.26 -1.82
C VAL A 29 -4.77 8.92 -2.88
N THR A 30 -4.71 10.25 -3.05
CA THR A 30 -5.61 10.93 -4.00
C THR A 30 -5.04 11.06 -5.41
N ASN A 31 -3.75 11.39 -5.56
CA ASN A 31 -3.17 11.82 -6.84
C ASN A 31 -2.00 10.93 -7.28
N HIS A 32 -1.45 10.14 -6.37
CA HIS A 32 -0.30 9.27 -6.62
C HIS A 32 -0.58 7.84 -6.15
N SER A 33 -1.80 7.35 -6.34
CA SER A 33 -2.23 6.04 -5.83
C SER A 33 -1.39 4.89 -6.39
N LYS A 34 -0.96 5.01 -7.64
CA LYS A 34 -0.17 4.01 -8.37
C LYS A 34 1.33 4.32 -8.46
N CYS A 35 1.75 5.53 -8.09
CA CYS A 35 3.12 5.96 -8.37
C CYS A 35 4.17 5.22 -7.52
N ILE A 36 5.38 5.08 -8.02
CA ILE A 36 6.52 4.66 -7.20
C ILE A 36 6.93 5.80 -6.27
N ILE A 37 6.83 5.55 -4.97
CA ILE A 37 7.13 6.50 -3.90
C ILE A 37 8.08 5.83 -2.92
N GLN A 38 9.22 6.45 -2.70
CA GLN A 38 10.20 6.03 -1.71
C GLN A 38 10.79 7.26 -1.00
N SER A 39 11.77 7.05 -0.13
CA SER A 39 12.42 8.17 0.54
C SER A 39 13.15 9.09 -0.44
N TYR A 40 13.18 10.39 -0.15
CA TYR A 40 13.97 11.35 -0.92
C TYR A 40 15.47 11.01 -0.93
N LEU A 41 15.98 10.37 0.14
CA LEU A 41 17.37 9.91 0.18
C LEU A 41 17.63 8.82 -0.86
N GLN A 42 16.69 7.88 -1.02
CA GLN A 42 16.80 6.85 -2.04
C GLN A 42 16.84 7.48 -3.43
N TRP A 43 15.96 8.44 -3.71
CA TRP A 43 15.94 9.12 -5.01
C TRP A 43 17.27 9.83 -5.35
N LEU A 44 17.96 10.39 -4.35
CA LEU A 44 19.28 11.00 -4.53
C LEU A 44 20.39 9.97 -4.81
N GLN A 45 20.23 8.74 -4.31
CA GLN A 45 21.20 7.66 -4.50
C GLN A 45 20.97 6.95 -5.83
N ASP A 46 19.71 6.65 -6.14
CA ASP A 46 19.25 5.97 -7.33
C ASP A 46 17.87 6.53 -7.71
N SER A 47 17.79 7.19 -8.86
CA SER A 47 16.55 7.78 -9.35
C SER A 47 15.75 6.84 -10.25
N ASP A 48 16.27 5.65 -10.54
CA ASP A 48 15.57 4.66 -11.35
C ASP A 48 14.37 4.10 -10.56
N TYR A 49 13.32 3.76 -11.28
CA TYR A 49 12.12 3.18 -10.70
C TYR A 49 11.49 2.19 -11.67
N ASN A 50 10.77 1.23 -11.11
CA ASN A 50 10.06 0.21 -11.88
C ASN A 50 8.56 0.27 -11.55
N PRO A 51 7.70 0.77 -12.46
CA PRO A 51 6.25 0.89 -12.23
C PRO A 51 5.52 -0.44 -12.46
N ILE A 52 6.10 -1.56 -11.99
CA ILE A 52 5.61 -2.92 -12.20
C ILE A 52 5.13 -3.51 -10.87
N CYS A 53 4.01 -4.24 -10.92
CA CYS A 53 3.57 -5.08 -9.82
C CYS A 53 4.48 -6.32 -9.72
N GLU A 54 5.23 -6.44 -8.63
CA GLU A 54 6.18 -7.55 -8.42
C GLU A 54 5.53 -8.93 -8.30
N LEU A 55 4.21 -9.01 -8.12
CA LEU A 55 3.47 -10.28 -8.03
C LEU A 55 3.13 -10.86 -9.41
N CYS A 56 2.89 -10.02 -10.43
CA CYS A 56 2.49 -10.47 -11.76
C CYS A 56 3.39 -9.98 -12.90
N MET A 57 4.40 -9.15 -12.58
CA MET A 57 5.36 -8.58 -13.53
C MET A 57 4.72 -7.74 -14.65
N LYS A 58 3.53 -7.15 -14.40
CA LYS A 58 2.85 -6.21 -15.31
C LYS A 58 2.84 -4.79 -14.73
N GLU A 59 2.69 -3.79 -15.58
CA GLU A 59 2.64 -2.38 -15.15
C GLU A 59 1.48 -2.10 -14.20
N LEU A 60 1.70 -1.26 -13.19
CA LEU A 60 0.72 -0.89 -12.17
C LEU A 60 -0.48 -0.10 -12.74
N ASN A 61 -0.34 0.48 -13.92
CA ASN A 61 -1.39 1.32 -14.51
C ASN A 61 -2.58 0.54 -15.06
N PHE A 62 -2.46 -0.78 -15.27
CA PHE A 62 -3.48 -1.61 -15.91
C PHE A 62 -4.74 -1.85 -15.05
N GLU A 63 -4.57 -2.17 -13.76
CA GLU A 63 -5.68 -2.57 -12.89
C GLU A 63 -5.79 -1.70 -11.64
N ASP A 64 -6.76 -1.99 -10.79
CA ASP A 64 -6.85 -1.38 -9.47
C ASP A 64 -5.64 -1.78 -8.59
N CYS A 65 -5.10 -0.82 -7.87
CA CYS A 65 -3.90 -1.00 -7.06
C CYS A 65 -4.17 -0.68 -5.60
N ILE A 66 -3.36 -1.29 -4.75
CA ILE A 66 -3.32 -0.98 -3.33
C ILE A 66 -1.90 -0.61 -2.91
N ARG A 67 -1.79 0.46 -2.13
CA ARG A 67 -0.54 0.86 -1.49
C ARG A 67 -0.53 0.37 -0.05
N LEU A 68 0.54 -0.31 0.34
CA LEU A 68 0.75 -0.73 1.73
C LEU A 68 1.33 0.42 2.57
N THR A 69 1.33 0.27 3.90
CA THR A 69 1.94 1.26 4.82
C THR A 69 3.46 1.37 4.68
N CYS A 70 4.11 0.37 4.08
CA CYS A 70 5.51 0.45 3.64
C CYS A 70 5.69 1.18 2.30
N TYR A 71 4.62 1.73 1.71
CA TYR A 71 4.53 2.44 0.44
C TYR A 71 4.74 1.63 -0.85
N HIS A 72 5.03 0.34 -0.77
CA HIS A 72 4.96 -0.54 -1.95
C HIS A 72 3.53 -0.64 -2.50
N VAL A 73 3.43 -0.79 -3.82
CA VAL A 73 2.16 -0.83 -4.56
C VAL A 73 2.06 -2.15 -5.30
N PHE A 74 0.89 -2.77 -5.22
CA PHE A 74 0.57 -3.99 -5.96
C PHE A 74 -0.79 -3.83 -6.61
N HIS A 75 -1.08 -4.62 -7.65
CA HIS A 75 -2.46 -4.82 -8.04
C HIS A 75 -3.24 -5.44 -6.88
N TRP A 76 -4.44 -4.93 -6.63
CA TRP A 76 -5.31 -5.46 -5.57
C TRP A 76 -5.60 -6.95 -5.79
N SER A 77 -5.97 -7.32 -7.01
CA SER A 77 -6.21 -8.71 -7.45
C SER A 77 -5.03 -9.63 -7.12
N CYS A 78 -3.81 -9.16 -7.37
CA CYS A 78 -2.59 -9.92 -7.11
C CYS A 78 -2.33 -10.10 -5.61
N LEU A 79 -2.48 -9.04 -4.81
CA LEU A 79 -2.28 -9.11 -3.36
C LEU A 79 -3.34 -9.99 -2.68
N ASP A 80 -4.60 -9.88 -3.12
CA ASP A 80 -5.71 -10.71 -2.62
C ASP A 80 -5.44 -12.19 -2.89
N ASN A 81 -5.12 -12.54 -4.14
CA ASN A 81 -4.77 -13.91 -4.52
C ASN A 81 -3.56 -14.45 -3.75
N TYR A 82 -2.51 -13.64 -3.58
CA TYR A 82 -1.34 -14.02 -2.79
C TYR A 82 -1.72 -14.32 -1.33
N SER A 83 -2.57 -13.48 -0.73
CA SER A 83 -2.95 -13.61 0.67
C SER A 83 -3.90 -14.78 0.91
N ARG A 84 -4.77 -15.11 -0.05
CA ARG A 84 -5.66 -16.30 -0.01
C ARG A 84 -4.91 -17.62 -0.17
N GLN A 85 -3.71 -17.63 -0.74
CA GLN A 85 -2.86 -18.82 -0.86
C GLN A 85 -2.11 -19.17 0.44
N LEU A 86 -2.11 -18.27 1.42
CA LEU A 86 -1.53 -18.54 2.73
C LEU A 86 -2.39 -19.55 3.50
N PRO A 87 -1.79 -20.35 4.41
CA PRO A 87 -2.54 -21.27 5.25
C PRO A 87 -3.70 -20.59 5.98
N SER A 88 -4.84 -21.28 6.14
CA SER A 88 -5.98 -20.75 6.89
C SER A 88 -5.68 -20.49 8.37
N THR A 89 -4.58 -21.03 8.89
CA THR A 89 -4.06 -20.82 10.25
C THR A 89 -3.09 -19.64 10.35
N THR A 90 -2.85 -18.89 9.27
CA THR A 90 -1.94 -17.75 9.26
C THR A 90 -2.46 -16.67 10.20
N ALA A 91 -1.69 -16.40 11.26
CA ALA A 91 -1.96 -15.30 12.16
C ALA A 91 -1.82 -13.94 11.44
N PRO A 92 -2.42 -12.85 11.94
CA PRO A 92 -2.37 -11.54 11.29
C PRO A 92 -0.94 -11.06 11.01
N ALA A 93 0.00 -11.33 11.92
CA ALA A 93 1.41 -10.99 11.77
C ALA A 93 2.13 -11.76 10.64
N GLY A 94 1.57 -12.88 10.18
CA GLY A 94 2.09 -13.67 9.07
C GLY A 94 1.76 -13.07 7.69
N TYR A 95 0.80 -12.13 7.62
CA TYR A 95 0.54 -11.39 6.39
C TYR A 95 1.54 -10.24 6.28
N THR A 96 2.46 -10.37 5.34
CA THR A 96 3.55 -9.41 5.13
C THR A 96 3.61 -8.94 3.69
N CYS A 97 4.15 -7.74 3.48
CA CYS A 97 4.46 -7.21 2.16
C CYS A 97 5.38 -8.19 1.39
N PRO A 98 5.02 -8.60 0.17
CA PRO A 98 5.83 -9.51 -0.64
C PRO A 98 7.27 -9.01 -0.88
N SER A 99 7.47 -7.70 -0.99
CA SER A 99 8.77 -7.10 -1.34
C SER A 99 9.69 -6.86 -0.14
N CYS A 100 9.18 -6.35 0.98
CA CYS A 100 10.00 -5.96 2.13
C CYS A 100 9.66 -6.66 3.45
N ARG A 101 8.68 -7.57 3.44
CA ARG A 101 8.21 -8.33 4.61
C ARG A 101 7.67 -7.48 5.77
N ALA A 102 7.45 -6.19 5.57
CA ALA A 102 6.74 -5.35 6.54
C ALA A 102 5.33 -5.89 6.78
N ALA A 103 4.79 -5.70 7.99
CA ALA A 103 3.44 -6.14 8.33
C ALA A 103 2.40 -5.52 7.37
N LEU A 104 1.52 -6.36 6.83
CA LEU A 104 0.49 -5.93 5.88
C LEU A 104 -0.62 -5.14 6.58
N PHE A 105 -1.02 -5.58 7.78
CA PHE A 105 -2.05 -4.90 8.56
C PHE A 105 -1.50 -3.66 9.27
N PRO A 106 -2.11 -2.47 9.07
CA PRO A 106 -1.75 -1.27 9.81
C PRO A 106 -2.05 -1.44 11.32
N PRO A 107 -1.18 -0.96 12.21
CA PRO A 107 -1.48 -0.88 13.64
C PRO A 107 -2.78 -0.09 13.89
N ALA A 108 -3.62 -0.51 14.83
CA ALA A 108 -4.93 0.12 15.07
C ALA A 108 -4.82 1.60 15.49
N ASN A 109 -3.74 1.97 16.17
CA ASN A 109 -3.46 3.35 16.61
C ASN A 109 -2.73 4.20 15.56
N LEU A 110 -2.39 3.65 14.39
CA LEU A 110 -1.71 4.40 13.33
C LEU A 110 -2.71 5.32 12.61
N VAL A 111 -2.52 6.63 12.75
CA VAL A 111 -3.30 7.64 12.01
C VAL A 111 -2.53 8.03 10.75
N SER A 112 -2.95 7.54 9.60
CA SER A 112 -2.32 7.78 8.29
C SER A 112 -3.36 7.61 7.18
N PRO A 113 -3.49 8.55 6.23
CA PRO A 113 -4.39 8.39 5.08
C PRO A 113 -4.15 7.10 4.28
N VAL A 114 -2.89 6.64 4.18
CA VAL A 114 -2.55 5.39 3.50
C VAL A 114 -3.07 4.19 4.32
N ALA A 115 -2.88 4.23 5.65
CA ALA A 115 -3.41 3.19 6.53
C ALA A 115 -4.94 3.12 6.49
N ASP A 116 -5.62 4.27 6.42
CA ASP A 116 -7.08 4.33 6.40
C ASP A 116 -7.66 3.70 5.11
N VAL A 117 -7.13 4.07 3.94
CA VAL A 117 -7.50 3.47 2.65
C VAL A 117 -7.19 1.98 2.63
N LEU A 118 -6.04 1.57 3.19
CA LEU A 118 -5.69 0.16 3.26
C LEU A 118 -6.64 -0.63 4.14
N ARG A 119 -7.00 -0.12 5.33
CA ARG A 119 -7.99 -0.77 6.21
C ARG A 119 -9.35 -0.89 5.55
N GLU A 120 -9.80 0.15 4.84
CA GLU A 120 -11.06 0.12 4.10
C GLU A 120 -11.06 -0.98 3.05
N LYS A 121 -9.98 -1.08 2.25
CA LYS A 121 -9.86 -2.12 1.23
C LYS A 121 -9.82 -3.53 1.83
N LEU A 122 -9.03 -3.71 2.90
CA LEU A 122 -8.91 -4.98 3.61
C LEU A 122 -10.21 -5.39 4.31
N ALA A 123 -11.00 -4.44 4.80
CA ALA A 123 -12.31 -4.75 5.37
C ALA A 123 -13.28 -5.35 4.33
N GLY A 124 -12.98 -5.26 3.03
CA GLY A 124 -13.78 -5.87 1.97
C GLY A 124 -13.62 -7.38 1.80
N VAL A 125 -12.61 -8.02 2.41
CA VAL A 125 -12.30 -9.45 2.15
C VAL A 125 -12.12 -10.25 3.45
N ASN A 126 -12.65 -11.48 3.48
CA ASN A 126 -12.78 -12.24 4.73
C ASN A 126 -11.42 -12.61 5.37
N TRP A 127 -10.43 -12.99 4.57
CA TRP A 127 -9.09 -13.32 5.08
C TRP A 127 -8.45 -12.13 5.84
N ALA A 128 -8.76 -10.91 5.42
CA ALA A 128 -8.21 -9.71 6.03
C ALA A 128 -9.06 -9.19 7.20
N ARG A 129 -10.38 -9.38 7.16
CA ARG A 129 -11.29 -9.01 8.26
C ARG A 129 -10.92 -9.69 9.57
N ALA A 130 -10.55 -10.96 9.53
CA ALA A 130 -10.02 -11.67 10.70
C ALA A 130 -8.76 -10.99 11.26
N GLY A 131 -7.85 -10.55 10.38
CA GLY A 131 -6.65 -9.80 10.77
C GLY A 131 -6.91 -8.41 11.33
N LEU A 132 -8.03 -7.79 10.97
CA LEU A 132 -8.49 -6.50 11.49
C LEU A 132 -9.39 -6.62 12.74
N GLY A 133 -9.70 -7.85 13.20
CA GLY A 133 -10.65 -8.07 14.29
C GLY A 133 -12.10 -7.73 13.94
N LEU A 134 -12.47 -7.79 12.66
CA LEU A 134 -13.81 -7.53 12.15
C LEU A 134 -14.60 -8.84 11.97
N PRO A 135 -15.93 -8.83 12.13
CA PRO A 135 -16.77 -10.01 11.89
C PRO A 135 -16.72 -10.42 10.42
N LEU A 136 -16.77 -11.70 10.09
CA LEU A 136 -16.77 -12.16 8.68
C LEU A 136 -18.03 -11.70 7.93
N LEU A 137 -17.88 -11.45 6.63
CA LEU A 137 -18.99 -11.25 5.70
C LEU A 137 -19.59 -12.61 5.33
N SER A 138 -20.90 -12.64 5.09
CA SER A 138 -21.58 -13.80 4.48
C SER A 138 -21.05 -14.07 3.07
N ASP A 139 -20.97 -15.33 2.66
CA ASP A 139 -20.39 -15.76 1.37
C ASP A 139 -21.00 -15.06 0.14
N ASP A 140 -22.27 -14.61 0.21
CA ASP A 140 -22.93 -13.84 -0.87
C ASP A 140 -22.38 -12.41 -1.09
N ARG A 141 -21.47 -11.96 -0.22
CA ARG A 141 -20.93 -10.59 -0.19
C ARG A 141 -19.41 -10.53 -0.34
N GLU A 142 -18.76 -11.66 -0.62
CA GLU A 142 -17.32 -11.76 -0.92
C GLU A 142 -16.99 -11.54 -2.39
#